data_AF-A0A1C2C191-F1
#
_entry.id   AF-A0A1C2C191-F1
#
_cell.length_a   1.000
_cell.length_b   1.000
_cell.length_c   1.000
_cell.angle_alpha   90.00
_cell.angle_beta   90.00
_cell.angle_gamma   90.00
#
_symmetry.space_group_name_H-M   'P 1'
#
loop_
_entity.id
_entity.type
_entity.pdbx_description
1 polymer ?
#
loop_
_entity_poly.entity_id
_entity_poly.type
_entity_poly.pdbx_seq_one_letter_code
_entity_poly.pdbx_strand_id
1 'polypeptide(L)'
;MNSMSRTSAATVFKKSRLAGFFLLLGVVACQDAPTTEQQLLSRASTDGAAAAQLARLRLAENDLTAALQWWRQAAALDAPGALEHALMLQVRLEGKLATAHWLTAQQAAGQDYTHQLQPQLLAELGLWAMPPQTEFSAAENLAGASCSLRIQPVVTSAAAERTYQLLAQQWQQDPQLSQLPVCFAAVVRVQSTLLNCSEQAASRIHCEYQQLQQLVQQGQFQQLLLLGGRGIASFNNGIIQLPEDANLALLRHEFLHIAGFLDEYALSALAARAVCQSGRIAPNLLVGADNSTLARYRQRYRVAAQDIELTAVDTCQAVGLQAYRPVAAVNSMRHFEAPLPQLYFDLLQQELEQAALLMPVQYYFAYLARQQEAWQDWYQLMHTAAGFGYPPAIRALSKLNQTATAAAD
;
A
#
# COMPACT_ATOMS: atom_id res chain seq x y z
N MET A 1 -89.80 36.99 -18.85
CA MET A 1 -90.47 37.30 -20.13
C MET A 1 -89.91 36.32 -21.14
N ASN A 2 -90.54 35.15 -21.29
CA ASN A 2 -91.58 34.87 -22.30
C ASN A 2 -91.08 35.18 -23.71
N SER A 3 -91.23 34.34 -24.73
CA SER A 3 -91.83 33.01 -24.91
C SER A 3 -91.73 32.76 -26.43
N MET A 4 -91.92 31.50 -26.85
CA MET A 4 -92.31 31.07 -28.19
C MET A 4 -91.22 31.11 -29.29
N SER A 5 -90.75 29.96 -29.80
CA SER A 5 -91.45 28.88 -30.52
C SER A 5 -92.01 29.31 -31.87
N ARG A 6 -91.52 28.70 -32.97
CA ARG A 6 -92.27 27.90 -33.97
C ARG A 6 -91.51 27.79 -35.32
N THR A 7 -91.13 26.57 -35.73
CA THR A 7 -91.67 25.75 -36.86
C THR A 7 -91.37 26.32 -38.26
N SER A 8 -91.04 25.58 -39.33
CA SER A 8 -91.39 24.22 -39.73
C SER A 8 -90.61 23.81 -40.99
N ALA A 9 -90.38 22.50 -41.16
CA ALA A 9 -90.41 21.68 -42.39
C ALA A 9 -89.60 22.09 -43.65
N ALA A 10 -89.16 21.21 -44.53
CA ALA A 10 -88.88 19.77 -44.61
C ALA A 10 -88.39 19.59 -46.06
N THR A 11 -87.32 18.84 -46.33
CA THR A 11 -87.28 17.91 -47.48
C THR A 11 -86.03 17.04 -47.44
N VAL A 12 -86.30 15.76 -47.62
CA VAL A 12 -85.40 14.63 -47.70
C VAL A 12 -84.88 14.55 -49.14
N PHE A 13 -83.60 14.23 -49.37
CA PHE A 13 -83.19 13.03 -50.12
C PHE A 13 -81.66 12.90 -50.32
N LYS A 14 -81.18 11.71 -49.96
CA LYS A 14 -80.07 10.91 -50.54
C LYS A 14 -78.61 11.35 -50.34
N LYS A 15 -78.01 10.67 -49.34
CA LYS A 15 -76.82 9.80 -49.41
C LYS A 15 -75.56 10.39 -50.09
N SER A 16 -74.56 10.71 -49.28
CA SER A 16 -73.26 10.04 -49.40
C SER A 16 -72.63 9.91 -48.02
N ARG A 17 -72.34 8.66 -47.62
CA ARG A 17 -71.59 8.30 -46.42
C ARG A 17 -70.13 8.23 -46.84
N LEU A 18 -69.27 9.07 -46.25
CA LEU A 18 -67.84 8.89 -45.96
C LEU A 18 -67.18 10.27 -45.82
N ALA A 19 -67.37 10.90 -44.66
CA ALA A 19 -66.55 12.02 -44.21
C ALA A 19 -66.24 11.75 -42.74
N GLY A 20 -65.07 11.16 -42.51
CA GLY A 20 -64.66 10.69 -41.18
C GLY A 20 -63.55 9.67 -41.29
N PHE A 21 -62.43 10.08 -41.88
CA PHE A 21 -61.06 9.56 -41.70
C PHE A 21 -60.18 10.34 -42.69
N PHE A 22 -58.92 10.63 -42.33
CA PHE A 22 -57.94 11.46 -43.04
C PHE A 22 -57.94 12.96 -42.70
N LEU A 23 -57.42 13.27 -41.51
CA LEU A 23 -56.67 14.51 -41.26
C LEU A 23 -55.69 14.27 -40.11
N LEU A 24 -54.73 13.36 -40.34
CA LEU A 24 -53.58 13.11 -39.46
C LEU A 24 -52.45 12.40 -40.23
N LEU A 25 -52.14 12.89 -41.42
CA LEU A 25 -50.94 12.53 -42.17
C LEU A 25 -50.27 13.83 -42.60
N GLY A 26 -49.11 14.13 -42.04
CA GLY A 26 -48.27 15.22 -42.51
C GLY A 26 -47.66 16.14 -41.45
N VAL A 27 -47.20 15.62 -40.31
CA VAL A 27 -46.05 16.24 -39.63
C VAL A 27 -44.92 15.23 -39.67
N VAL A 28 -44.32 15.08 -40.86
CA VAL A 28 -42.94 14.60 -40.94
C VAL A 28 -42.13 15.72 -40.31
N ALA A 29 -41.82 15.58 -39.01
CA ALA A 29 -40.77 16.37 -38.40
C ALA A 29 -39.52 16.09 -39.24
N CYS A 30 -39.02 17.08 -39.97
CA CYS A 30 -37.67 17.06 -40.49
C CYS A 30 -36.77 17.05 -39.25
N GLN A 31 -36.37 15.87 -38.80
CA GLN A 31 -35.24 15.74 -37.89
C GLN A 31 -34.02 16.15 -38.71
N ASP A 32 -33.29 17.16 -38.25
CA ASP A 32 -32.01 17.55 -38.86
C ASP A 32 -31.13 16.30 -39.00
N ALA A 33 -30.36 16.22 -40.09
CA ALA A 33 -29.46 15.09 -40.29
C ALA A 33 -28.55 14.94 -39.05
N PRO A 34 -28.38 13.72 -38.52
CA PRO A 34 -27.66 13.52 -37.27
C PRO A 34 -26.23 14.03 -37.42
N THR A 35 -25.76 14.79 -36.43
CA THR A 35 -24.38 15.31 -36.40
C THR A 35 -23.38 14.15 -36.43
N THR A 36 -22.14 14.41 -36.88
CA THR A 36 -21.08 13.39 -36.91
C THR A 36 -20.89 12.70 -35.56
N GLU A 37 -21.06 13.44 -34.45
CA GLU A 37 -21.03 12.89 -33.10
C GLU A 37 -22.23 12.00 -32.79
N GLN A 38 -23.45 12.41 -33.15
CA GLN A 38 -24.65 11.57 -32.99
C GLN A 38 -24.55 10.25 -33.77
N GLN A 39 -23.97 10.30 -34.97
CA GLN A 39 -23.70 9.10 -35.78
C GLN A 39 -22.60 8.21 -35.19
N LEU A 40 -21.62 8.78 -34.48
CA LEU A 40 -20.61 8.00 -33.76
C LEU A 40 -21.23 7.34 -32.52
N LEU A 41 -22.01 8.08 -31.74
CA LEU A 41 -22.71 7.57 -30.56
C LEU A 41 -23.63 6.39 -30.91
N SER A 42 -24.36 6.44 -32.03
CA SER A 42 -25.25 5.35 -32.44
C SER A 42 -24.52 4.07 -32.87
N ARG A 43 -23.26 4.19 -33.31
CA ARG A 43 -22.45 3.05 -33.81
C ARG A 43 -21.50 2.49 -32.76
N ALA A 44 -21.04 3.32 -31.82
CA ALA A 44 -20.02 2.97 -30.83
C ALA A 44 -20.41 1.80 -29.90
N SER A 45 -21.69 1.41 -29.83
CA SER A 45 -22.12 0.22 -29.09
C SER A 45 -21.77 -1.10 -29.77
N THR A 46 -21.57 -1.12 -31.09
CA THR A 46 -21.32 -2.35 -31.87
C THR A 46 -20.11 -2.25 -32.80
N ASP A 47 -19.57 -1.05 -33.02
CA ASP A 47 -18.39 -0.79 -33.85
C ASP A 47 -17.25 -0.24 -32.97
N GLY A 48 -16.22 -1.06 -32.77
CA GLY A 48 -15.06 -0.72 -31.97
C GLY A 48 -14.25 0.46 -32.52
N ALA A 49 -14.22 0.66 -33.84
CA ALA A 49 -13.55 1.82 -34.45
C ALA A 49 -14.31 3.11 -34.18
N ALA A 50 -15.65 3.07 -34.23
CA ALA A 50 -16.50 4.20 -33.85
C ALA A 50 -16.35 4.54 -32.36
N ALA A 51 -16.31 3.53 -31.48
CA ALA A 51 -16.04 3.72 -30.05
C ALA A 51 -14.66 4.35 -29.80
N ALA A 52 -13.60 3.86 -30.47
CA ALA A 52 -12.26 4.43 -30.37
C ALA A 52 -12.19 5.89 -30.86
N GLN A 53 -12.91 6.22 -31.93
CA GLN A 53 -12.99 7.60 -32.41
C GLN A 53 -13.69 8.51 -31.39
N LEU A 54 -14.79 8.04 -30.79
CA LEU A 54 -15.50 8.79 -29.76
C LEU A 54 -14.63 8.99 -28.50
N ALA A 55 -13.85 7.98 -28.13
CA ALA A 55 -12.89 8.09 -27.04
C ALA A 55 -11.83 9.18 -27.29
N ARG A 56 -11.30 9.28 -28.52
CA ARG A 56 -10.35 10.34 -28.90
C ARG A 56 -11.00 11.73 -28.88
N LEU A 57 -12.25 11.85 -29.31
CA LEU A 57 -12.99 13.12 -29.23
C LEU A 57 -13.13 13.57 -27.78
N ARG A 58 -13.59 12.69 -26.89
CA ARG A 58 -13.69 12.98 -25.44
C ARG A 58 -12.34 13.33 -24.82
N LEU A 59 -11.27 12.64 -25.23
CA LEU A 59 -9.91 12.95 -24.77
C LEU A 59 -9.47 14.37 -25.21
N ALA A 60 -9.78 14.77 -26.45
CA ALA A 60 -9.48 16.11 -26.96
C ALA A 60 -10.29 17.20 -26.25
N GLU A 61 -11.49 16.87 -25.77
CA GLU A 61 -12.34 17.73 -24.93
C GLU A 61 -11.92 17.74 -23.45
N ASN A 62 -10.87 17.00 -23.09
CA ASN A 62 -10.41 16.77 -21.72
C ASN A 62 -11.48 16.10 -20.81
N ASP A 63 -12.49 15.45 -21.39
CA ASP A 63 -13.41 14.57 -20.69
C ASP A 63 -12.81 13.17 -20.57
N LEU A 64 -11.86 13.05 -19.64
CA LEU A 64 -11.09 11.82 -19.43
C LEU A 64 -11.97 10.64 -18.98
N THR A 65 -13.04 10.90 -18.22
CA THR A 65 -13.95 9.86 -17.74
C THR A 65 -14.76 9.27 -18.89
N ALA A 66 -15.35 10.11 -19.75
CA ALA A 66 -16.06 9.61 -20.92
C ALA A 66 -15.09 8.95 -21.91
N ALA A 67 -13.89 9.51 -22.10
CA ALA A 67 -12.86 8.88 -22.92
C ALA A 67 -12.50 7.48 -22.43
N LEU A 68 -12.35 7.27 -21.13
CA LEU A 68 -12.08 5.94 -20.55
C LEU A 68 -13.22 4.96 -20.81
N GLN A 69 -14.48 5.39 -20.64
CA GLN A 69 -15.65 4.54 -20.93
C GLN A 69 -15.65 4.08 -22.39
N TRP A 70 -15.40 4.98 -23.33
CA TRP A 70 -15.37 4.65 -24.75
C TRP A 70 -14.15 3.81 -25.16
N TRP A 71 -12.99 4.02 -24.52
CA TRP A 71 -11.84 3.13 -24.73
C TRP A 71 -12.10 1.71 -24.24
N ARG A 72 -12.76 1.55 -23.08
CA ARG A 72 -13.18 0.22 -22.59
C ARG A 72 -14.20 -0.43 -23.53
N GLN A 73 -15.18 0.33 -24.02
CA GLN A 73 -16.14 -0.16 -25.02
C GLN A 73 -15.44 -0.60 -26.31
N ALA A 74 -14.48 0.19 -26.79
CA ALA A 74 -13.68 -0.15 -27.96
C ALA A 74 -12.85 -1.43 -27.73
N ALA A 75 -12.28 -1.60 -26.53
CA ALA A 75 -11.54 -2.82 -26.16
C ALA A 75 -12.44 -4.06 -26.12
N ALA A 76 -13.66 -3.95 -25.57
CA ALA A 76 -14.64 -5.04 -25.56
C ALA A 76 -15.14 -5.43 -26.96
N LEU A 77 -14.92 -4.56 -27.96
CA LEU A 77 -15.22 -4.79 -29.37
C LEU A 77 -13.95 -5.09 -30.19
N ASP A 78 -12.86 -5.52 -29.53
CA ASP A 78 -11.57 -5.88 -30.13
C ASP A 78 -10.95 -4.80 -31.04
N ALA A 79 -11.20 -3.52 -30.74
CA ALA A 79 -10.61 -2.43 -31.50
C ALA A 79 -9.08 -2.37 -31.27
N PRO A 80 -8.26 -2.30 -32.34
CA PRO A 80 -6.81 -2.30 -32.20
C PRO A 80 -6.27 -1.19 -31.28
N GLY A 81 -5.48 -1.59 -30.29
CA GLY A 81 -4.83 -0.68 -29.34
C GLY A 81 -5.77 -0.04 -28.31
N ALA A 82 -7.08 -0.36 -28.32
CA ALA A 82 -8.05 0.27 -27.44
C ALA A 82 -7.84 -0.13 -25.97
N LEU A 83 -7.46 -1.38 -25.72
CA LEU A 83 -7.19 -1.88 -24.38
C LEU A 83 -6.02 -1.15 -23.73
N GLU A 84 -4.90 -0.96 -24.43
CA GLU A 84 -3.76 -0.22 -23.90
C GLU A 84 -4.10 1.25 -23.61
N HIS A 85 -4.89 1.90 -24.47
CA HIS A 85 -5.39 3.26 -24.22
C HIS A 85 -6.30 3.31 -22.99
N ALA A 86 -7.21 2.34 -22.84
CA ALA A 86 -8.06 2.23 -21.67
C ALA A 86 -7.22 2.09 -20.40
N LEU A 87 -6.23 1.19 -20.39
CA LEU A 87 -5.36 0.95 -19.24
C LEU A 87 -4.52 2.17 -18.87
N MET A 88 -3.89 2.83 -19.85
CA MET A 88 -3.10 4.05 -19.60
C MET A 88 -3.96 5.15 -18.98
N LEU A 89 -5.16 5.36 -19.51
CA LEU A 89 -6.07 6.39 -19.00
C LEU A 89 -6.64 6.02 -17.63
N GLN A 90 -6.92 4.74 -17.41
CA GLN A 90 -7.37 4.25 -16.12
C GLN A 90 -6.31 4.41 -15.04
N VAL A 91 -5.05 4.03 -15.31
CA VAL A 91 -3.94 4.24 -14.36
C VAL A 91 -3.81 5.72 -13.99
N ARG A 92 -3.98 6.62 -14.96
CA ARG A 92 -3.94 8.07 -14.71
C ARG A 92 -5.08 8.57 -13.82
N LEU A 93 -6.29 8.05 -14.01
CA LEU A 93 -7.49 8.50 -13.31
C LEU A 93 -7.69 7.83 -11.94
N GLU A 94 -7.45 6.52 -11.88
CA GLU A 94 -7.86 5.65 -10.78
C GLU A 94 -6.66 5.02 -10.04
N GLY A 95 -5.46 5.01 -10.64
CA GLY A 95 -4.27 4.38 -10.07
C GLY A 95 -4.01 2.95 -10.59
N LYS A 96 -2.84 2.40 -10.24
CA LYS A 96 -2.42 1.08 -10.74
C LYS A 96 -3.23 -0.03 -10.08
N LEU A 97 -3.49 0.07 -8.78
CA LEU A 97 -4.21 -0.96 -8.03
C LEU A 97 -5.67 -1.08 -8.51
N ALA A 98 -6.35 0.05 -8.73
CA ALA A 98 -7.70 0.05 -9.28
C ALA A 98 -7.73 -0.55 -10.71
N THR A 99 -6.71 -0.27 -11.51
CA THR A 99 -6.55 -0.87 -12.85
C THR A 99 -6.33 -2.39 -12.77
N ALA A 100 -5.51 -2.86 -11.84
CA ALA A 100 -5.28 -4.28 -11.61
C ALA A 100 -6.56 -4.99 -11.17
N HIS A 101 -7.31 -4.43 -10.22
CA HIS A 101 -8.62 -4.94 -9.80
C HIS A 101 -9.62 -5.00 -10.95
N TRP A 102 -9.66 -3.98 -11.79
CA TRP A 102 -10.52 -3.97 -12.97
C TRP A 102 -10.18 -5.14 -13.91
N LEU A 103 -8.90 -5.35 -14.24
CA LEU A 103 -8.47 -6.48 -15.08
C LEU A 103 -8.85 -7.84 -14.47
N THR A 104 -8.59 -8.04 -13.17
CA THR A 104 -8.96 -9.28 -12.47
C THR A 104 -10.48 -9.49 -12.47
N ALA A 105 -11.27 -8.44 -12.30
CA ALA A 105 -12.73 -8.51 -12.37
C ALA A 105 -13.25 -8.86 -13.77
N GLN A 106 -12.63 -8.33 -14.84
CA GLN A 106 -12.97 -8.70 -16.22
C GLN A 106 -12.68 -10.18 -16.48
N GLN A 107 -11.52 -10.68 -16.03
CA GLN A 107 -11.16 -12.09 -16.13
C GLN A 107 -12.19 -12.99 -15.41
N ALA A 108 -12.58 -12.63 -14.18
CA ALA A 108 -13.61 -13.35 -13.43
C ALA A 108 -14.99 -13.31 -14.11
N ALA A 109 -15.28 -12.27 -14.90
CA ALA A 109 -16.50 -12.15 -15.69
C ALA A 109 -16.43 -12.86 -17.06
N GLY A 110 -15.35 -13.60 -17.35
CA GLY A 110 -15.15 -14.34 -18.60
C GLY A 110 -14.52 -13.53 -19.74
N GLN A 111 -14.07 -12.30 -19.47
CA GLN A 111 -13.35 -11.43 -20.40
C GLN A 111 -11.86 -11.38 -20.01
N ASP A 112 -11.08 -12.34 -20.48
CA ASP A 112 -9.65 -12.42 -20.14
C ASP A 112 -8.79 -11.58 -21.10
N TYR A 113 -8.57 -10.32 -20.72
CA TYR A 113 -7.68 -9.41 -21.42
C TYR A 113 -6.19 -9.71 -21.19
N THR A 114 -5.83 -10.51 -20.19
CA THR A 114 -4.42 -10.67 -19.78
C THR A 114 -3.58 -11.32 -20.87
N HIS A 115 -4.16 -12.23 -21.66
CA HIS A 115 -3.48 -12.87 -22.80
C HIS A 115 -3.18 -11.92 -23.96
N GLN A 116 -3.90 -10.79 -24.06
CA GLN A 116 -3.71 -9.79 -25.11
C GLN A 116 -2.63 -8.76 -24.73
N LEU A 117 -2.24 -8.71 -23.46
CA LEU A 117 -1.35 -7.72 -22.91
C LEU A 117 0.10 -8.22 -22.83
N GLN A 118 1.03 -7.29 -22.96
CA GLN A 118 2.45 -7.58 -22.73
C GLN A 118 2.66 -7.96 -21.25
N PRO A 119 3.44 -9.02 -20.95
CA PRO A 119 3.73 -9.42 -19.57
C PRO A 119 4.32 -8.30 -18.71
N GLN A 120 5.11 -7.40 -19.31
CA GLN A 120 5.69 -6.25 -18.63
C GLN A 120 4.60 -5.30 -18.12
N LEU A 121 3.56 -5.02 -18.91
CA LEU A 121 2.46 -4.16 -18.51
C LEU A 121 1.64 -4.78 -17.36
N LEU A 122 1.39 -6.09 -17.42
CA LEU A 122 0.75 -6.81 -16.32
C LEU A 122 1.60 -6.72 -15.04
N ALA A 123 2.91 -6.92 -15.16
CA ALA A 123 3.84 -6.81 -14.04
C ALA A 123 3.92 -5.38 -13.47
N GLU A 124 3.82 -4.33 -14.31
CA GLU A 124 3.71 -2.93 -13.82
C GLU A 124 2.48 -2.69 -12.97
N LEU A 125 1.38 -3.38 -13.26
CA LEU A 125 0.15 -3.36 -12.47
C LEU A 125 0.22 -4.30 -11.26
N GLY A 126 1.29 -5.07 -11.11
CA GLY A 126 1.43 -6.07 -10.06
C GLY A 126 0.59 -7.32 -10.28
N LEU A 127 0.29 -7.63 -11.54
CA LEU A 127 -0.32 -8.88 -12.00
C LEU A 127 0.78 -9.78 -12.55
N TRP A 128 1.32 -10.64 -11.70
CA TRP A 128 2.38 -11.57 -12.04
C TRP A 128 1.82 -12.83 -12.70
N ALA A 129 2.50 -13.34 -13.74
CA ALA A 129 2.16 -14.63 -14.31
C ALA A 129 2.28 -15.72 -13.24
N MET A 130 1.19 -16.46 -13.01
CA MET A 130 1.13 -17.52 -12.01
C MET A 130 2.04 -18.72 -12.39
N PRO A 131 2.51 -19.48 -11.39
CA PRO A 131 2.37 -19.15 -9.99
C PRO A 131 3.38 -18.03 -9.67
N PRO A 132 3.00 -16.95 -8.95
CA PRO A 132 3.98 -16.17 -8.22
C PRO A 132 4.72 -17.23 -7.44
N GLN A 133 5.98 -17.43 -7.77
CA GLN A 133 6.75 -18.46 -7.13
C GLN A 133 6.80 -18.09 -5.64
N THR A 134 5.95 -18.76 -4.87
CA THR A 134 6.21 -19.15 -3.49
C THR A 134 7.33 -20.17 -3.42
N GLU A 135 8.08 -20.39 -4.52
CA GLU A 135 9.45 -20.84 -4.43
C GLU A 135 10.28 -19.70 -3.86
N PHE A 136 10.36 -19.72 -2.54
CA PHE A 136 11.39 -19.04 -1.77
C PHE A 136 12.75 -19.56 -2.22
N SER A 137 13.26 -19.07 -3.35
CA SER A 137 14.66 -19.23 -3.67
C SER A 137 15.40 -18.29 -2.72
N ALA A 138 15.91 -18.82 -1.61
CA ALA A 138 16.87 -18.08 -0.80
C ALA A 138 18.11 -17.83 -1.68
N ALA A 139 18.12 -16.74 -2.46
CA ALA A 139 19.28 -16.34 -3.23
C ALA A 139 20.37 -15.87 -2.26
N GLU A 140 21.16 -16.86 -1.83
CA GLU A 140 22.62 -16.88 -1.82
C GLU A 140 23.33 -15.51 -1.70
N ASN A 141 23.09 -14.82 -0.59
CA ASN A 141 24.12 -13.99 0.05
C ASN A 141 24.24 -14.40 1.53
N LEU A 142 24.23 -15.71 1.79
CA LEU A 142 24.46 -16.30 3.11
C LEU A 142 25.88 -16.87 3.28
N ALA A 143 26.72 -16.81 2.24
CA ALA A 143 28.07 -17.34 2.29
C ALA A 143 29.07 -16.25 2.74
N GLY A 144 29.04 -15.87 4.02
CA GLY A 144 30.19 -15.15 4.61
C GLY A 144 29.94 -14.27 5.84
N ALA A 145 28.71 -13.77 6.05
CA ALA A 145 28.40 -12.90 7.19
C ALA A 145 27.51 -13.63 8.21
N SER A 146 27.89 -13.62 9.48
CA SER A 146 27.02 -13.99 10.60
C SER A 146 25.94 -12.90 10.76
N CYS A 147 24.87 -12.98 9.97
CA CYS A 147 23.77 -12.02 10.00
C CYS A 147 23.07 -12.03 11.37
N SER A 148 23.00 -10.87 12.04
CA SER A 148 22.20 -10.71 13.26
C SER A 148 20.74 -10.43 12.96
N LEU A 149 20.45 -9.76 11.83
CA LEU A 149 19.10 -9.43 11.39
C LEU A 149 18.88 -9.89 9.94
N ARG A 150 17.77 -10.59 9.70
CA ARG A 150 17.32 -11.04 8.38
C ARG A 150 16.02 -10.35 8.01
N ILE A 151 15.99 -9.76 6.83
CA ILE A 151 14.86 -9.02 6.28
C ILE A 151 14.36 -9.73 5.03
N GLN A 152 13.06 -9.93 4.93
CA GLN A 152 12.41 -10.49 3.75
C GLN A 152 11.78 -9.35 2.93
N PRO A 153 12.33 -9.04 1.74
CA PRO A 153 11.71 -8.09 0.83
C PRO A 153 10.46 -8.68 0.19
N VAL A 154 9.40 -7.88 0.11
CA VAL A 154 8.13 -8.20 -0.56
C VAL A 154 7.78 -7.05 -1.49
N VAL A 155 7.49 -7.35 -2.75
CA VAL A 155 7.17 -6.35 -3.77
C VAL A 155 5.83 -6.66 -4.42
N THR A 156 5.06 -5.62 -4.69
CA THR A 156 3.70 -5.74 -5.26
C THR A 156 3.65 -5.51 -6.76
N SER A 157 4.67 -4.91 -7.37
CA SER A 157 4.73 -4.59 -8.80
C SER A 157 6.16 -4.62 -9.35
N ALA A 158 6.31 -4.59 -10.67
CA ALA A 158 7.61 -4.46 -11.32
C ALA A 158 8.32 -3.14 -10.98
N ALA A 159 7.55 -2.07 -10.76
CA ALA A 159 8.08 -0.80 -10.28
C ALA A 159 8.66 -0.93 -8.87
N ALA A 160 7.90 -1.54 -7.94
CA ALA A 160 8.37 -1.82 -6.58
C ALA A 160 9.64 -2.69 -6.58
N GLU A 161 9.71 -3.70 -7.45
CA GLU A 161 10.89 -4.55 -7.58
C GLU A 161 12.13 -3.80 -8.06
N ARG A 162 12.01 -2.96 -9.10
CA ARG A 162 13.12 -2.13 -9.57
C ARG A 162 13.61 -1.17 -8.48
N THR A 163 12.67 -0.55 -7.75
CA THR A 163 13.02 0.31 -6.62
C THR A 163 13.76 -0.47 -5.54
N TYR A 164 13.29 -1.65 -5.16
CA TYR A 164 14.01 -2.51 -4.21
C TYR A 164 15.42 -2.85 -4.70
N GLN A 165 15.60 -3.23 -5.96
CA GLN A 165 16.92 -3.55 -6.52
C GLN A 165 17.87 -2.34 -6.43
N LEU A 166 17.38 -1.13 -6.74
CA LEU A 166 18.15 0.10 -6.59
C LEU A 166 18.52 0.35 -5.12
N LEU A 167 17.57 0.23 -4.19
CA LEU A 167 17.81 0.41 -2.76
C LEU A 167 18.82 -0.60 -2.22
N ALA A 168 18.71 -1.87 -2.61
CA ALA A 168 19.63 -2.92 -2.19
C ALA A 168 21.05 -2.64 -2.71
N GLN A 169 21.19 -2.19 -3.95
CA GLN A 169 22.48 -1.77 -4.50
C GLN A 169 23.05 -0.57 -3.73
N GLN A 170 22.23 0.46 -3.49
CA GLN A 170 22.62 1.66 -2.76
C GLN A 170 23.01 1.35 -1.32
N TRP A 171 22.31 0.43 -0.65
CA TRP A 171 22.65 -0.05 0.69
C TRP A 171 24.05 -0.66 0.74
N GLN A 172 24.39 -1.52 -0.24
CA GLN A 172 25.71 -2.15 -0.31
C GLN A 172 26.85 -1.16 -0.63
N GLN A 173 26.52 -0.03 -1.26
CA GLN A 173 27.47 1.02 -1.61
C GLN A 173 27.59 2.10 -0.53
N ASP A 174 26.63 2.18 0.39
CA ASP A 174 26.62 3.17 1.46
C ASP A 174 27.67 2.80 2.52
N PRO A 175 28.62 3.70 2.83
CA PRO A 175 29.76 3.39 3.69
C PRO A 175 29.37 3.08 5.14
N GLN A 176 28.18 3.50 5.61
CA GLN A 176 27.69 3.15 6.94
C GLN A 176 26.83 1.88 6.85
N LEU A 177 25.78 1.88 6.02
CA LEU A 177 24.80 0.80 6.00
C LEU A 177 25.37 -0.55 5.56
N SER A 178 26.38 -0.56 4.69
CA SER A 178 27.06 -1.79 4.25
C SER A 178 27.80 -2.52 5.37
N GLN A 179 28.09 -1.85 6.48
CA GLN A 179 28.79 -2.42 7.63
C GLN A 179 27.85 -3.08 8.65
N LEU A 180 26.53 -2.95 8.47
CA LEU A 180 25.55 -3.50 9.41
C LEU A 180 25.42 -5.03 9.22
N PRO A 181 25.24 -5.81 10.29
CA PRO A 181 25.06 -7.27 10.22
C PRO A 181 23.63 -7.65 9.78
N VAL A 182 23.18 -7.09 8.66
CA VAL A 182 21.83 -7.18 8.11
C VAL A 182 21.88 -7.92 6.79
N CYS A 183 21.01 -8.91 6.63
CA CYS A 183 20.92 -9.71 5.40
C CYS A 183 19.52 -9.63 4.82
N PHE A 184 19.44 -9.37 3.52
CA PHE A 184 18.20 -9.37 2.77
C PHE A 184 18.04 -10.73 2.08
N ALA A 185 16.88 -11.36 2.29
CA ALA A 185 16.50 -12.55 1.54
C ALA A 185 16.18 -12.19 0.08
N ALA A 186 15.97 -13.21 -0.76
CA ALA A 186 15.47 -12.96 -2.10
C ALA A 186 14.09 -12.31 -2.06
N VAL A 187 13.84 -11.44 -3.04
CA VAL A 187 12.57 -10.72 -3.15
C VAL A 187 11.41 -11.68 -3.41
N VAL A 188 10.32 -11.50 -2.68
CA VAL A 188 9.07 -12.22 -2.88
C VAL A 188 8.08 -11.32 -3.62
N ARG A 189 7.58 -11.78 -4.76
CA ARG A 189 6.56 -11.09 -5.54
C ARG A 189 5.17 -11.52 -5.08
N VAL A 190 4.32 -10.55 -4.77
CA VAL A 190 2.93 -10.79 -4.39
C VAL A 190 2.03 -9.96 -5.29
N GLN A 191 0.87 -10.49 -5.65
CA GLN A 191 -0.10 -9.77 -6.49
C GLN A 191 -0.52 -8.46 -5.79
N SER A 192 -0.54 -7.36 -6.53
CA SER A 192 -0.98 -6.05 -6.00
C SER A 192 -2.41 -6.11 -5.48
N THR A 193 -3.30 -6.84 -6.17
CA THR A 193 -4.70 -7.03 -5.79
C THR A 193 -4.88 -7.85 -4.52
N LEU A 194 -3.89 -8.69 -4.16
CA LEU A 194 -3.92 -9.47 -2.93
C LEU A 194 -3.54 -8.60 -1.72
N LEU A 195 -2.40 -7.92 -1.78
CA LEU A 195 -1.96 -7.04 -0.69
C LEU A 195 -2.73 -5.72 -0.63
N ASN A 196 -3.36 -5.31 -1.72
CA ASN A 196 -4.28 -4.18 -1.78
C ASN A 196 -3.73 -2.89 -1.13
N CYS A 197 -2.45 -2.60 -1.35
CA CYS A 197 -1.77 -1.46 -0.75
C CYS A 197 -2.37 -0.13 -1.21
N SER A 198 -2.70 0.77 -0.29
CA SER A 198 -3.30 2.08 -0.61
C SER A 198 -2.40 2.96 -1.49
N GLU A 199 -3.02 3.77 -2.35
CA GLU A 199 -2.32 4.67 -3.30
C GLU A 199 -2.53 6.18 -3.02
N GLN A 200 -2.90 6.51 -1.78
CA GLN A 200 -3.20 7.85 -1.31
C GLN A 200 -1.95 8.58 -0.81
N ALA A 201 -1.45 9.55 -1.59
CA ALA A 201 -0.18 10.23 -1.31
C ALA A 201 -0.07 10.89 0.08
N ALA A 202 -1.19 11.41 0.63
CA ALA A 202 -1.20 12.17 1.88
C ALA A 202 -1.44 11.31 3.14
N SER A 203 -1.68 10.01 3.00
CA SER A 203 -1.93 9.10 4.13
C SER A 203 -0.85 8.03 4.22
N ARG A 204 -0.72 7.42 5.40
CA ARG A 204 0.14 6.25 5.56
C ARG A 204 -0.35 5.12 4.67
N ILE A 205 0.60 4.43 4.06
CA ILE A 205 0.30 3.26 3.25
C ILE A 205 -0.28 2.18 4.16
N HIS A 206 -1.38 1.58 3.73
CA HIS A 206 -2.00 0.45 4.39
C HIS A 206 -2.13 -0.70 3.39
N CYS A 207 -1.73 -1.90 3.79
CA CYS A 207 -1.85 -3.12 3.01
C CYS A 207 -2.47 -4.23 3.86
N GLU A 208 -3.00 -5.25 3.19
CA GLU A 208 -3.58 -6.45 3.77
C GLU A 208 -2.49 -7.44 4.20
N TYR A 209 -1.76 -7.11 5.27
CA TYR A 209 -0.62 -7.93 5.72
C TYR A 209 -0.98 -9.38 6.08
N GLN A 210 -2.24 -9.67 6.42
CA GLN A 210 -2.67 -11.05 6.70
C GLN A 210 -2.43 -11.99 5.50
N GLN A 211 -2.41 -11.47 4.28
CA GLN A 211 -2.08 -12.24 3.07
C GLN A 211 -0.64 -12.78 3.07
N LEU A 212 0.23 -12.26 3.94
CA LEU A 212 1.61 -12.73 4.14
C LEU A 212 1.75 -13.76 5.24
N GLN A 213 0.65 -14.25 5.83
CA GLN A 213 0.72 -15.18 6.96
C GLN A 213 1.56 -16.42 6.64
N GLN A 214 1.33 -17.06 5.49
CA GLN A 214 2.08 -18.24 5.09
C GLN A 214 3.58 -17.94 4.94
N LEU A 215 3.92 -16.79 4.32
CA LEU A 215 5.30 -16.31 4.19
C LEU A 215 5.97 -16.16 5.56
N VAL A 216 5.29 -15.53 6.51
CA VAL A 216 5.81 -15.28 7.87
C VAL A 216 5.94 -16.56 8.68
N GLN A 217 5.01 -17.51 8.53
CA GLN A 217 5.02 -18.81 9.22
C GLN A 217 6.15 -19.73 8.76
N GLN A 218 6.49 -19.69 7.47
CA GLN A 218 7.50 -20.56 6.85
C GLN A 218 8.88 -19.89 6.79
N GLY A 219 8.92 -18.56 6.89
CA GLY A 219 10.12 -17.75 6.73
C GLY A 219 11.12 -17.82 7.89
N GLN A 220 12.40 -17.74 7.54
CA GLN A 220 13.54 -17.65 8.47
C GLN A 220 14.12 -16.23 8.50
N PHE A 221 13.25 -15.25 8.75
CA PHE A 221 13.57 -13.82 8.81
C PHE A 221 12.85 -13.16 9.99
N GLN A 222 13.34 -12.01 10.46
CA GLN A 222 12.73 -11.29 11.58
C GLN A 222 11.86 -10.11 11.13
N GLN A 223 12.16 -9.50 9.98
CA GLN A 223 11.48 -8.28 9.53
C GLN A 223 10.99 -8.43 8.09
N LEU A 224 9.90 -7.74 7.76
CA LEU A 224 9.45 -7.55 6.38
C LEU A 224 9.87 -6.17 5.88
N LEU A 225 10.32 -6.11 4.63
CA LEU A 225 10.45 -4.87 3.87
C LEU A 225 9.47 -4.94 2.71
N LEU A 226 8.34 -4.25 2.82
CA LEU A 226 7.29 -4.24 1.82
C LEU A 226 7.35 -2.98 0.97
N LEU A 227 7.50 -3.15 -0.35
CA LEU A 227 7.41 -2.09 -1.32
C LEU A 227 6.12 -2.22 -2.13
N GLY A 228 5.27 -1.21 -2.03
CA GLY A 228 3.98 -1.20 -2.70
C GLY A 228 3.11 -0.02 -2.31
N GLY A 229 2.19 0.32 -3.21
CA GLY A 229 1.29 1.44 -3.02
C GLY A 229 1.98 2.81 -3.13
N ARG A 230 1.25 3.85 -2.73
CA ARG A 230 1.71 5.24 -2.71
C ARG A 230 1.18 5.91 -1.47
N GLY A 231 2.03 6.68 -0.81
CA GLY A 231 1.67 7.33 0.44
C GLY A 231 2.89 7.52 1.33
N ILE A 232 2.64 7.74 2.61
CA ILE A 232 3.66 7.93 3.62
C ILE A 232 4.14 6.57 4.10
N ALA A 233 5.46 6.37 4.10
CA ALA A 233 6.11 5.18 4.63
C ALA A 233 5.87 5.01 6.14
N SER A 234 6.14 3.81 6.65
CA SER A 234 6.11 3.55 8.08
C SER A 234 6.82 2.28 8.46
N PHE A 235 7.37 2.25 9.66
CA PHE A 235 7.68 1.03 10.39
C PHE A 235 6.58 0.73 11.40
N ASN A 236 6.00 -0.47 11.33
CA ASN A 236 5.10 -0.96 12.36
C ASN A 236 5.21 -2.46 12.50
N ASN A 237 5.29 -2.94 13.74
CA ASN A 237 5.16 -4.35 14.07
C ASN A 237 6.10 -5.32 13.32
N GLY A 238 7.31 -4.85 13.02
CA GLY A 238 8.32 -5.62 12.29
C GLY A 238 8.19 -5.56 10.77
N ILE A 239 7.42 -4.60 10.26
CA ILE A 239 7.18 -4.36 8.84
C ILE A 239 7.63 -2.93 8.53
N ILE A 240 8.65 -2.79 7.68
CA ILE A 240 8.92 -1.55 6.97
C ILE A 240 8.01 -1.52 5.74
N GLN A 241 7.17 -0.51 5.63
CA GLN A 241 6.34 -0.21 4.48
C GLN A 241 6.92 0.98 3.72
N LEU A 242 7.28 0.80 2.45
CA LEU A 242 7.76 1.85 1.57
C LEU A 242 6.85 2.02 0.35
N PRO A 243 6.70 3.26 -0.18
CA PRO A 243 6.08 3.48 -1.48
C PRO A 243 6.96 2.95 -2.63
N GLU A 244 6.37 2.79 -3.81
CA GLU A 244 7.08 2.30 -5.00
C GLU A 244 8.20 3.23 -5.49
N ASP A 245 8.22 4.50 -5.09
CA ASP A 245 9.21 5.51 -5.46
C ASP A 245 10.19 5.87 -4.33
N ALA A 246 10.27 5.03 -3.30
CA ALA A 246 11.15 5.24 -2.15
C ALA A 246 12.64 5.34 -2.54
N ASN A 247 13.39 6.14 -1.77
CA ASN A 247 14.84 6.29 -1.92
C ASN A 247 15.59 5.76 -0.67
N LEU A 248 16.93 5.68 -0.75
CA LEU A 248 17.75 5.14 0.33
C LEU A 248 17.57 5.91 1.65
N ALA A 249 17.40 7.23 1.59
CA ALA A 249 17.26 8.05 2.79
C ALA A 249 15.98 7.70 3.57
N LEU A 250 14.88 7.45 2.85
CA LEU A 250 13.62 6.99 3.45
C LEU A 250 13.75 5.57 4.01
N LEU A 251 14.36 4.63 3.26
CA LEU A 251 14.62 3.28 3.78
C LEU A 251 15.46 3.32 5.06
N ARG A 252 16.52 4.12 5.08
CA ARG A 252 17.38 4.31 6.27
C ARG A 252 16.61 4.83 7.47
N HIS A 253 15.73 5.81 7.27
CA HIS A 253 14.88 6.35 8.33
C HIS A 253 13.98 5.26 8.92
N GLU A 254 13.22 4.56 8.07
CA GLU A 254 12.32 3.49 8.55
C GLU A 254 13.08 2.32 9.16
N PHE A 255 14.28 2.03 8.66
CA PHE A 255 15.15 1.00 9.22
C PHE A 255 15.61 1.32 10.65
N LEU A 256 15.90 2.58 10.96
CA LEU A 256 16.29 2.97 12.33
C LEU A 256 15.19 2.64 13.35
N HIS A 257 13.91 2.70 12.95
CA HIS A 257 12.81 2.32 13.84
C HIS A 257 12.81 0.83 14.21
N ILE A 258 13.39 -0.07 13.39
CA ILE A 258 13.61 -1.47 13.79
C ILE A 258 14.41 -1.52 15.10
N ALA A 259 15.50 -0.73 15.17
CA ALA A 259 16.38 -0.64 16.33
C ALA A 259 15.82 0.23 17.47
N GLY A 260 14.55 0.64 17.38
CA GLY A 260 13.88 1.40 18.43
C GLY A 260 14.20 2.90 18.46
N PHE A 261 14.80 3.44 17.39
CA PHE A 261 14.91 4.89 17.22
C PHE A 261 13.51 5.49 17.08
N LEU A 262 13.33 6.70 17.59
CA LEU A 262 12.06 7.42 17.57
C LEU A 262 12.18 8.66 16.70
N ASP A 263 11.09 9.07 16.08
CA ASP A 263 11.04 10.34 15.35
C ASP A 263 11.35 11.52 16.28
N GLU A 264 12.11 12.49 15.77
CA GLU A 264 12.49 13.71 16.47
C GLU A 264 11.53 14.88 16.19
N TYR A 265 10.61 14.71 15.24
CA TYR A 265 9.50 15.64 15.03
C TYR A 265 8.32 15.32 15.95
N ALA A 266 7.38 16.26 16.06
CA ALA A 266 6.23 16.10 16.94
C ALA A 266 5.40 14.87 16.56
N LEU A 267 5.30 13.90 17.47
CA LEU A 267 4.44 12.74 17.30
C LEU A 267 2.98 13.12 17.50
N SER A 268 2.08 12.34 16.87
CA SER A 268 0.65 12.42 17.21
C SER A 268 0.43 12.11 18.68
N ALA A 269 -0.63 12.65 19.28
CA ALA A 269 -0.92 12.42 20.70
C ALA A 269 -1.02 10.93 21.06
N LEU A 270 -1.56 10.09 20.17
CA LEU A 270 -1.64 8.65 20.37
C LEU A 270 -0.25 8.00 20.38
N ALA A 271 0.59 8.31 19.39
CA ALA A 271 1.94 7.76 19.31
C ALA A 271 2.81 8.24 20.49
N ALA A 272 2.74 9.54 20.82
CA ALA A 272 3.45 10.12 21.95
C ALA A 272 3.07 9.42 23.27
N ARG A 273 1.77 9.16 23.54
CA ARG A 273 1.35 8.44 24.76
C ARG A 273 1.91 7.02 24.85
N ALA A 274 2.16 6.37 23.72
CA ALA A 274 2.69 5.01 23.69
C ALA A 274 4.19 4.95 24.04
N VAL A 275 4.97 5.98 23.67
CA VAL A 275 6.44 5.94 23.78
C VAL A 275 7.04 6.93 24.77
N CYS A 276 6.35 8.05 25.06
CA CYS A 276 6.86 9.11 25.92
C CYS A 276 6.49 8.89 27.38
N GLN A 277 7.49 8.48 28.17
CA GLN A 277 7.41 8.33 29.62
C GLN A 277 8.64 8.99 30.25
N SER A 278 8.49 9.64 31.40
CA SER A 278 9.62 10.27 32.09
C SER A 278 10.72 9.24 32.40
N GLY A 279 11.96 9.57 32.10
CA GLY A 279 13.12 8.70 32.27
C GLY A 279 13.31 7.64 31.18
N ARG A 280 12.45 7.63 30.15
CA ARG A 280 12.58 6.73 28.98
C ARG A 280 13.88 7.03 28.22
N ILE A 281 14.56 5.97 27.83
CA ILE A 281 15.74 5.99 26.98
C ILE A 281 15.45 5.15 25.74
N ALA A 282 15.58 5.77 24.57
CA ALA A 282 15.71 5.15 23.26
C ALA A 282 17.11 5.50 22.70
N PRO A 283 17.57 4.85 21.61
CA PRO A 283 18.90 5.13 21.05
C PRO A 283 19.13 6.61 20.78
N ASN A 284 18.20 7.29 20.12
CA ASN A 284 18.33 8.70 19.78
C ASN A 284 17.54 9.66 20.69
N LEU A 285 16.93 9.18 21.79
CA LEU A 285 16.00 9.99 22.56
C LEU A 285 16.06 9.72 24.07
N LEU A 286 16.16 10.78 24.86
CA LEU A 286 16.02 10.80 26.30
C LEU A 286 14.78 11.63 26.66
N VAL A 287 13.81 11.03 27.35
CA VAL A 287 12.60 11.74 27.79
C VAL A 287 12.78 12.19 29.23
N GLY A 288 12.81 13.50 29.45
CA GLY A 288 13.27 14.10 30.70
C GLY A 288 14.81 14.15 30.78
N ALA A 289 15.36 15.31 31.12
CA ALA A 289 16.80 15.53 31.24
C ALA A 289 17.23 15.69 32.70
N ASP A 290 16.85 14.75 33.56
CA ASP A 290 17.54 14.65 34.85
C ASP A 290 18.93 14.01 34.67
N ASN A 291 19.87 14.38 35.52
CA ASN A 291 21.24 13.84 35.48
C ASN A 291 21.28 12.30 35.59
N SER A 292 20.25 11.70 36.21
CA SER A 292 20.15 10.24 36.36
C SER A 292 19.88 9.56 35.02
N THR A 293 19.08 10.18 34.15
CA THR A 293 18.68 9.63 32.85
C THR A 293 19.85 9.70 31.87
N LEU A 294 20.61 10.80 31.87
CA LEU A 294 21.86 10.90 31.11
C LEU A 294 22.91 9.88 31.60
N ALA A 295 23.07 9.69 32.91
CA ALA A 295 23.99 8.69 33.45
C ALA A 295 23.60 7.26 33.02
N ARG A 296 22.30 6.90 33.10
CA ARG A 296 21.80 5.60 32.61
C ARG A 296 22.00 5.43 31.11
N TYR A 297 21.76 6.48 30.32
CA TYR A 297 21.98 6.47 28.87
C TYR A 297 23.44 6.15 28.54
N ARG A 298 24.38 6.86 29.17
CA ARG A 298 25.82 6.65 29.00
C ARG A 298 26.26 5.26 29.43
N GLN A 299 25.69 4.74 30.51
CA GLN A 299 25.96 3.37 30.95
C GLN A 299 25.44 2.33 29.95
N ARG A 300 24.23 2.52 29.42
CA ARG A 300 23.61 1.61 28.45
C ARG A 300 24.42 1.55 27.16
N TYR A 301 24.76 2.70 26.59
CA TYR A 301 25.36 2.80 25.25
C TYR A 301 26.89 2.97 25.25
N ARG A 302 27.51 3.02 26.43
CA ARG A 302 28.96 3.18 26.64
C ARG A 302 29.53 4.43 25.94
N VAL A 303 28.73 5.50 25.86
CA VAL A 303 29.10 6.77 25.21
C VAL A 303 29.76 7.71 26.22
N ALA A 304 30.87 8.34 25.83
CA ALA A 304 31.56 9.30 26.69
C ALA A 304 30.77 10.62 26.79
N ALA A 305 30.96 11.36 27.89
CA ALA A 305 30.16 12.56 28.14
C ALA A 305 30.41 13.65 27.07
N GLN A 306 31.65 13.73 26.58
CA GLN A 306 32.05 14.72 25.57
C GLN A 306 31.47 14.46 24.18
N ASP A 307 30.98 13.25 23.92
CA ASP A 307 30.40 12.85 22.63
C ASP A 307 28.88 13.07 22.59
N ILE A 308 28.29 13.62 23.67
CA ILE A 308 26.86 13.87 23.80
C ILE A 308 26.61 15.37 23.89
N GLU A 309 25.73 15.86 23.03
CA GLU A 309 25.15 17.19 23.13
C GLU A 309 23.63 17.08 23.16
N LEU A 310 23.03 17.30 24.33
CA LEU A 310 21.59 17.21 24.51
C LEU A 310 20.88 18.37 23.83
N THR A 311 20.16 18.07 22.75
CA THR A 311 19.36 19.05 22.00
C THR A 311 17.88 18.74 22.18
N ALA A 312 17.09 19.75 22.56
CA ALA A 312 15.66 19.61 22.72
C ALA A 312 14.97 19.26 21.38
N VAL A 313 14.01 18.35 21.42
CA VAL A 313 13.21 17.93 20.25
C VAL A 313 11.73 17.82 20.60
N ASP A 314 10.89 17.80 19.56
CA ASP A 314 9.43 17.94 19.69
C ASP A 314 8.70 16.61 19.87
N THR A 315 9.41 15.46 19.85
CA THR A 315 8.85 14.11 19.89
C THR A 315 7.69 13.93 20.87
N CYS A 316 7.86 14.45 22.10
CA CYS A 316 6.90 14.27 23.20
C CYS A 316 6.06 15.53 23.51
N GLN A 317 6.10 16.54 22.64
CA GLN A 317 5.39 17.81 22.83
C GLN A 317 3.88 17.62 23.06
N ALA A 318 3.25 16.68 22.33
CA ALA A 318 1.81 16.42 22.41
C ALA A 318 1.33 15.88 23.77
N VAL A 319 2.24 15.40 24.62
CA VAL A 319 1.95 14.92 25.99
C VAL A 319 2.59 15.80 27.07
N GLY A 320 3.11 16.97 26.70
CA GLY A 320 3.69 17.93 27.64
C GLY A 320 5.01 17.48 28.28
N LEU A 321 5.73 16.54 27.66
CA LEU A 321 7.03 16.09 28.12
C LEU A 321 8.14 16.59 27.20
N GLN A 322 9.26 17.02 27.79
CA GLN A 322 10.44 17.40 27.02
C GLN A 322 11.27 16.15 26.71
N ALA A 323 11.62 16.00 25.43
CA ALA A 323 12.57 15.00 24.97
C ALA A 323 13.84 15.67 24.42
N TYR A 324 14.95 14.95 24.50
CA TYR A 324 16.25 15.40 24.03
C TYR A 324 16.87 14.33 23.15
N ARG A 325 17.50 14.75 22.07
CA ARG A 325 18.41 13.90 21.29
C ARG A 325 19.85 14.10 21.76
N PRO A 326 20.75 13.12 21.61
CA PRO A 326 22.13 13.20 22.10
C PRO A 326 23.10 13.90 21.11
N VAL A 327 22.61 14.47 20.01
CA VAL A 327 23.40 15.17 18.99
C VAL A 327 22.85 16.56 18.68
N ALA A 328 23.73 17.51 18.35
CA ALA A 328 23.31 18.85 17.93
C ALA A 328 22.72 18.89 16.51
N ALA A 329 23.29 18.11 15.60
CA ALA A 329 23.00 18.21 14.16
C ALA A 329 21.58 17.76 13.79
N VAL A 330 21.01 18.42 12.78
CA VAL A 330 19.82 17.94 12.07
C VAL A 330 20.17 16.60 11.40
N ASN A 331 19.31 15.61 11.55
CA ASN A 331 19.60 14.22 11.20
C ASN A 331 18.38 13.48 10.66
N SER A 332 18.61 12.24 10.20
CA SER A 332 17.62 11.37 9.56
C SER A 332 16.35 11.10 10.39
N MET A 333 16.38 11.25 11.72
CA MET A 333 15.18 11.07 12.56
C MET A 333 14.36 12.35 12.71
N ARG A 334 14.88 13.51 12.30
CA ARG A 334 14.13 14.78 12.22
C ARG A 334 13.61 15.05 10.80
N HIS A 335 14.45 14.80 9.81
CA HIS A 335 14.12 14.87 8.37
C HIS A 335 14.80 13.68 7.70
N PHE A 336 14.04 12.78 7.08
CA PHE A 336 14.59 11.50 6.61
C PHE A 336 15.73 11.67 5.60
N GLU A 337 15.72 12.75 4.82
CA GLU A 337 16.75 13.12 3.85
C GLU A 337 18.08 13.52 4.48
N ALA A 338 18.06 13.98 5.73
CA ALA A 338 19.26 14.46 6.40
C ALA A 338 20.24 13.30 6.70
N PRO A 339 21.54 13.60 6.82
CA PRO A 339 22.56 12.57 7.08
C PRO A 339 22.32 11.78 8.37
N LEU A 340 22.89 10.58 8.41
CA LEU A 340 22.96 9.75 9.62
C LEU A 340 24.21 10.13 10.43
N PRO A 341 24.06 10.71 11.64
CA PRO A 341 25.21 11.03 12.50
C PRO A 341 25.97 9.77 12.88
N GLN A 342 27.29 9.88 13.03
CA GLN A 342 28.14 8.75 13.43
C GLN A 342 27.67 8.11 14.74
N LEU A 343 27.30 8.92 15.74
CA LEU A 343 26.77 8.40 17.00
C LEU A 343 25.51 7.53 16.78
N TYR A 344 24.60 7.89 15.87
CA TYR A 344 23.39 7.10 15.62
C TYR A 344 23.72 5.79 14.93
N PHE A 345 24.70 5.80 14.03
CA PHE A 345 25.21 4.59 13.42
C PHE A 345 25.83 3.65 14.47
N ASP A 346 26.67 4.16 15.38
CA ASP A 346 27.28 3.35 16.44
C ASP A 346 26.23 2.75 17.38
N LEU A 347 25.20 3.53 17.74
CA LEU A 347 24.08 3.08 18.56
C LEU A 347 23.25 2.01 17.84
N LEU A 348 23.03 2.17 16.54
CA LEU A 348 22.35 1.19 15.70
C LEU A 348 23.11 -0.14 15.68
N GLN A 349 24.45 -0.11 15.54
CA GLN A 349 25.27 -1.31 15.61
C GLN A 349 25.09 -2.03 16.97
N GLN A 350 25.12 -1.30 18.08
CA GLN A 350 24.91 -1.87 19.42
C GLN A 350 23.52 -2.51 19.61
N GLU A 351 22.46 -1.91 19.05
CA GLU A 351 21.12 -2.51 19.11
C GLU A 351 21.03 -3.77 18.22
N LEU A 352 21.73 -3.81 17.08
CA LEU A 352 21.79 -5.00 16.22
C LEU A 352 22.63 -6.15 16.80
N GLU A 353 23.60 -5.88 17.67
CA GLU A 353 24.27 -6.92 18.47
C GLU A 353 23.27 -7.68 19.36
N GLN A 354 22.17 -7.02 19.73
CA GLN A 354 21.08 -7.57 20.52
C GLN A 354 19.83 -7.82 19.67
N ALA A 355 20.01 -8.25 18.41
CA ALA A 355 18.90 -8.46 17.48
C ALA A 355 17.76 -9.35 18.02
N ALA A 356 18.05 -10.26 18.95
CA ALA A 356 17.05 -11.06 19.65
C ALA A 356 16.04 -10.24 20.48
N LEU A 357 16.35 -8.99 20.83
CA LEU A 357 15.43 -8.08 21.52
C LEU A 357 14.54 -7.29 20.57
N LEU A 358 14.87 -7.28 19.28
CA LEU A 358 14.07 -6.63 18.25
C LEU A 358 12.85 -7.51 17.99
N MET A 359 11.66 -6.90 17.95
CA MET A 359 10.43 -7.66 17.78
C MET A 359 10.39 -8.27 16.39
N PRO A 360 10.35 -9.61 16.27
CA PRO A 360 10.20 -10.26 14.98
C PRO A 360 8.74 -10.16 14.52
N VAL A 361 8.52 -10.02 13.22
CA VAL A 361 7.19 -9.91 12.61
C VAL A 361 6.29 -11.11 12.95
N GLN A 362 6.86 -12.30 13.20
CA GLN A 362 6.14 -13.48 13.67
C GLN A 362 5.38 -13.20 14.98
N TYR A 363 5.94 -12.39 15.88
CA TYR A 363 5.26 -12.05 17.14
C TYR A 363 3.99 -11.21 16.89
N TYR A 364 4.02 -10.32 15.90
CA TYR A 364 2.84 -9.58 15.48
C TYR A 364 1.79 -10.48 14.82
N PHE A 365 2.21 -11.36 13.92
CA PHE A 365 1.27 -12.31 13.31
C PHE A 365 0.70 -13.28 14.36
N ALA A 366 1.47 -13.66 15.38
CA ALA A 366 0.94 -14.41 16.51
C ALA A 366 -0.14 -13.62 17.24
N TYR A 367 0.08 -12.32 17.50
CA TYR A 367 -0.95 -11.47 18.08
C TYR A 367 -2.25 -11.46 17.24
N LEU A 368 -2.15 -11.36 15.91
CA LEU A 368 -3.31 -11.47 15.01
C LEU A 368 -3.99 -12.84 15.10
N ALA A 369 -3.21 -13.93 15.03
CA ALA A 369 -3.72 -15.30 15.14
C ALA A 369 -4.48 -15.51 16.46
N ARG A 370 -3.99 -14.93 17.56
CA ARG A 370 -4.67 -14.97 18.86
C ARG A 370 -6.02 -14.25 18.83
N GLN A 371 -6.12 -13.09 18.18
CA GLN A 371 -7.39 -12.37 18.05
C GLN A 371 -8.43 -13.17 17.26
N GLN A 372 -7.98 -14.01 16.33
CA GLN A 372 -8.82 -14.87 15.50
C GLN A 372 -9.03 -16.27 16.10
N GLU A 373 -8.54 -16.53 17.32
CA GLU A 373 -8.57 -17.83 17.98
C GLU A 373 -7.89 -18.96 17.17
N ALA A 374 -6.99 -18.61 16.25
CA ALA A 374 -6.19 -19.54 15.45
C ALA A 374 -4.99 -20.05 16.26
N TRP A 375 -5.26 -20.87 17.28
CA TRP A 375 -4.26 -21.29 18.27
C TRP A 375 -3.08 -22.06 17.70
N GLN A 376 -3.28 -22.84 16.63
CA GLN A 376 -2.19 -23.55 15.98
C GLN A 376 -1.20 -22.60 15.30
N ASP A 377 -1.72 -21.60 14.59
CA ASP A 377 -0.92 -20.55 13.97
C ASP A 377 -0.20 -19.72 15.03
N TRP A 378 -0.92 -19.35 16.10
CA TRP A 378 -0.34 -18.65 17.25
C TRP A 378 0.85 -19.43 17.82
N TYR A 379 0.70 -20.73 18.05
CA TYR A 379 1.75 -21.57 18.64
C TYR A 379 2.98 -21.64 17.73
N GLN A 380 2.78 -21.90 16.44
CA GLN A 380 3.86 -21.95 15.46
C GLN A 380 4.63 -20.63 15.40
N LEU A 381 3.92 -19.50 15.26
CA LEU A 381 4.52 -18.18 15.14
C LEU A 381 5.28 -17.77 16.42
N MET A 382 4.74 -18.09 17.59
CA MET A 382 5.41 -17.84 18.86
C MET A 382 6.67 -18.67 19.02
N HIS A 383 6.67 -19.93 18.57
CA HIS A 383 7.89 -20.75 18.56
C HIS A 383 8.94 -20.20 17.62
N THR A 384 8.57 -19.75 16.42
CA THR A 384 9.53 -19.10 15.51
C THR A 384 10.10 -17.83 16.12
N ALA A 385 9.28 -16.97 16.72
CA ALA A 385 9.74 -15.78 17.41
C ALA A 385 10.68 -16.10 18.60
N ALA A 386 10.35 -17.13 19.38
CA ALA A 386 11.20 -17.62 20.47
C ALA A 386 12.51 -18.24 19.96
N GLY A 387 12.50 -18.89 18.79
CA GLY A 387 13.68 -19.42 18.11
C GLY A 387 14.67 -18.34 17.69
N PHE A 388 14.20 -17.11 17.42
CA PHE A 388 15.07 -15.94 17.25
C PHE A 388 15.56 -15.33 18.58
N GLY A 389 15.21 -15.94 19.72
CA GLY A 389 15.60 -15.47 21.05
C GLY A 389 14.67 -14.40 21.63
N TYR A 390 13.52 -14.13 21.01
CA TYR A 390 12.65 -13.01 21.43
C TYR A 390 12.03 -13.24 22.81
N PRO A 391 12.42 -12.48 23.86
CA PRO A 391 12.04 -12.81 25.24
C PRO A 391 10.54 -12.81 25.53
N PRO A 392 9.72 -11.88 24.98
CA PRO A 392 8.26 -11.94 25.16
C PRO A 392 7.65 -13.24 24.62
N ALA A 393 8.16 -13.78 23.52
CA ALA A 393 7.69 -15.05 22.97
C ALA A 393 8.07 -16.23 23.86
N ILE A 394 9.34 -16.30 24.26
CA ILE A 394 9.86 -17.33 25.19
C ILE A 394 9.01 -17.36 26.47
N ARG A 395 8.79 -16.20 27.11
CA ARG A 395 8.01 -16.12 28.36
C ARG A 395 6.56 -16.56 28.18
N ALA A 396 5.93 -16.22 27.06
CA ALA A 396 4.55 -16.61 26.82
C ALA A 396 4.39 -18.13 26.66
N LEU A 397 5.31 -18.78 25.95
CA LEU A 397 5.33 -20.24 25.80
C LEU A 397 5.63 -20.94 27.13
N SER A 398 6.57 -20.44 27.93
CA SER A 398 6.88 -21.02 29.25
C SER A 398 5.68 -20.99 30.20
N LYS A 399 4.88 -19.90 30.19
CA LYS A 399 3.68 -19.79 31.02
C LYS A 399 2.62 -20.83 30.66
N LEU A 400 2.43 -21.12 29.37
CA LEU A 400 1.46 -22.13 28.93
C LEU A 400 1.85 -23.54 29.40
N ASN A 401 3.13 -23.88 29.31
CA ASN A 401 3.61 -25.18 29.78
C ASN A 401 3.37 -25.35 31.29
N GLN A 402 3.58 -24.29 32.08
CA GLN A 402 3.32 -24.30 33.53
C GLN A 402 1.83 -24.46 33.86
N THR A 403 0.93 -23.83 33.09
CA THR A 403 -0.52 -24.00 33.29
C THR A 403 -1.01 -25.39 32.89
N ALA A 404 -0.40 -26.01 31.88
CA ALA A 404 -0.75 -27.38 31.46
C ALA A 404 -0.32 -28.41 32.50
N THR A 405 0.85 -28.25 33.12
CA THR A 405 1.31 -29.12 34.21
C THR A 405 0.45 -28.97 35.46
N ALA A 406 0.07 -27.74 35.82
CA ALA A 406 -0.76 -27.49 37.00
C ALA A 406 -2.24 -27.92 36.86
N ALA A 407 -2.69 -28.23 35.64
CA ALA A 407 -4.03 -28.78 35.39
C ALA A 407 -4.04 -30.32 35.28
N ALA A 408 -2.86 -30.94 35.26
CA ALA A 408 -2.67 -32.39 35.20
C ALA A 408 -2.37 -33.02 36.56
N ASP A 409 -2.06 -32.18 37.56
CA ASP A 409 -1.96 -32.50 39.00
C ASP A 409 -3.28 -32.15 39.71
#